data_AF-A0A2V8BPN1-F1
#
_entry.id   AF-A0A2V8BPN1-F1
#
_cell.length_a   1.000
_cell.length_b   1.000
_cell.length_c   1.000
_cell.angle_alpha   90.00
_cell.angle_beta   90.00
_cell.angle_gamma   90.00
#
_symmetry.space_group_name_H-M   'P 1'
#
loop_
_entity.id
_entity.type
_entity.pdbx_description
1 polymer ?
#
loop_
_entity_poly.entity_id
_entity_poly.type
_entity_poly.pdbx_seq_one_letter_code
_entity_poly.pdbx_strand_id
1 'polypeptide(L)'
;MRKRGKKFSAARAQVAVDRVYTIEDAVPLVQKVKFAKFDETVELALRLGVDPKHADQMVRGTVVLPHGLGRSKRVLAIAGGEKQKEAREAGADVVG
;
A
#
# COMPACT_ATOMS: atom_id res chain seq x y z
N MET A 1 -7.11 -28.40 -5.98
CA MET A 1 -7.00 -26.92 -5.93
C MET A 1 -8.40 -26.31 -5.80
N ARG A 2 -8.66 -25.51 -4.76
CA ARG A 2 -10.01 -24.96 -4.49
C ARG A 2 -10.39 -23.98 -5.61
N LYS A 3 -11.56 -24.17 -6.25
CA LYS A 3 -12.03 -23.29 -7.33
C LYS A 3 -12.11 -21.85 -6.83
N ARG A 4 -11.54 -20.91 -7.59
CA ARG A 4 -11.58 -19.47 -7.27
C ARG A 4 -13.03 -18.96 -7.32
N GLY A 5 -13.35 -17.95 -6.52
CA GLY A 5 -14.71 -17.40 -6.45
C GLY A 5 -15.16 -16.79 -7.78
N LYS A 6 -16.48 -16.75 -8.02
CA LYS A 6 -17.08 -16.25 -9.28
C LYS A 6 -16.61 -14.84 -9.65
N LYS A 7 -16.58 -13.93 -8.67
CA LYS A 7 -16.11 -12.54 -8.82
C LYS A 7 -14.64 -12.47 -9.24
N PHE A 8 -13.78 -13.30 -8.65
CA PHE A 8 -12.37 -13.37 -9.02
C PHE A 8 -12.19 -13.83 -10.47
N SER A 9 -12.93 -14.86 -10.90
CA SER A 9 -12.85 -15.35 -12.28
C SER A 9 -13.34 -14.30 -13.28
N ALA A 10 -14.40 -13.55 -12.94
CA ALA A 10 -14.88 -12.44 -13.76
C ALA A 10 -13.86 -11.30 -13.86
N ALA A 11 -13.17 -10.95 -12.75
CA ALA A 11 -12.08 -9.98 -12.74
C ALA A 11 -10.94 -10.42 -13.66
N ARG A 12 -10.48 -11.67 -13.51
CA ARG A 12 -9.35 -12.21 -14.27
C ARG A 12 -9.62 -12.26 -15.77
N ALA A 13 -10.86 -12.47 -16.20
CA ALA A 13 -11.22 -12.47 -17.61
C ALA A 13 -11.07 -11.08 -18.28
N GLN A 14 -11.12 -10.00 -17.50
CA GLN A 14 -10.95 -8.63 -18.02
C GLN A 14 -9.48 -8.18 -18.08
N VAL A 15 -8.57 -8.93 -17.45
CA VAL A 15 -7.14 -8.64 -17.43
C VAL A 15 -6.41 -9.55 -18.41
N ALA A 16 -5.85 -8.97 -19.46
CA ALA A 16 -5.03 -9.70 -20.42
C ALA A 16 -3.66 -10.00 -19.80
N VAL A 17 -3.28 -11.28 -19.72
CA VAL A 17 -2.05 -11.72 -19.03
C VAL A 17 -0.79 -11.30 -19.79
N ASP A 18 -0.87 -11.23 -21.12
CA ASP A 18 0.29 -10.98 -21.99
C ASP A 18 0.42 -9.50 -22.41
N ARG A 19 -0.48 -8.63 -21.93
CA ARG A 19 -0.44 -7.19 -22.23
C ARG A 19 0.28 -6.44 -21.12
N VAL A 20 1.26 -5.63 -21.50
CA VAL A 20 1.82 -4.61 -20.62
C VAL A 20 0.86 -3.42 -20.61
N TYR A 21 0.30 -3.13 -19.43
CA TYR A 21 -0.56 -1.97 -19.23
C TYR A 21 0.28 -0.78 -18.79
N THR A 22 0.03 0.39 -19.36
CA THR A 22 0.50 1.65 -18.80
C THR A 22 -0.33 2.00 -17.55
N ILE A 23 0.14 2.97 -16.76
CA ILE A 23 -0.58 3.37 -15.53
C ILE A 23 -1.96 3.93 -15.88
N GLU A 24 -2.05 4.68 -16.97
CA GLU A 24 -3.26 5.32 -17.48
C GLU A 24 -4.33 4.29 -17.87
N ASP A 25 -3.90 3.14 -18.41
CA ASP A 25 -4.81 2.04 -18.76
C ASP A 25 -5.14 1.16 -17.54
N ALA A 26 -4.18 0.97 -16.63
CA ALA A 26 -4.32 0.07 -15.48
C ALA A 26 -5.27 0.64 -14.42
N VAL A 27 -5.19 1.94 -14.13
CA VAL A 27 -6.00 2.57 -13.06
C VAL A 27 -7.51 2.43 -13.30
N PRO A 28 -8.06 2.73 -14.50
CA PRO A 28 -9.47 2.51 -14.80
C PRO A 28 -9.87 1.02 -14.74
N LEU A 29 -8.97 0.12 -15.15
CA LEU A 29 -9.23 -1.32 -15.13
C LEU A 29 -9.39 -1.83 -13.69
N VAL A 30 -8.51 -1.41 -12.77
CA VAL A 30 -8.58 -1.77 -11.34
C VAL A 30 -9.90 -1.30 -10.71
N GLN A 31 -10.38 -0.11 -11.08
CA GLN A 31 -11.67 0.39 -10.60
C GLN A 31 -12.86 -0.40 -11.13
N LYS A 32 -12.82 -0.89 -12.38
CA LYS A 32 -13.88 -1.72 -12.97
C LYS A 32 -14.00 -3.10 -12.35
N VAL A 33 -12.91 -3.64 -11.82
CA VAL A 33 -12.87 -4.96 -11.17
C VAL A 33 -12.99 -4.87 -9.64
N LYS A 34 -13.40 -3.72 -9.08
CA LYS A 34 -13.77 -3.57 -7.67
C LYS A 34 -15.09 -4.31 -7.41
N PHE A 35 -15.05 -5.35 -6.58
CA PHE A 35 -16.24 -6.15 -6.25
C PHE A 35 -16.59 -6.15 -4.77
N ALA A 36 -15.72 -5.61 -3.91
CA ALA A 36 -16.03 -5.39 -2.51
C ALA A 36 -16.96 -4.20 -2.32
N LYS A 37 -17.72 -4.23 -1.22
CA LYS A 37 -18.65 -3.17 -0.84
C LYS A 37 -17.98 -2.02 -0.08
N PHE A 38 -16.71 -2.19 0.31
CA PHE A 38 -15.91 -1.23 1.04
C PHE A 38 -14.78 -0.68 0.16
N ASP A 39 -14.02 0.29 0.67
CA ASP A 39 -12.87 0.83 -0.05
C ASP A 39 -11.68 -0.13 -0.04
N GLU A 40 -11.50 -0.75 -1.21
CA GLU A 40 -10.38 -1.64 -1.51
C GLU A 40 -9.06 -0.85 -1.53
N THR A 41 -7.99 -1.53 -1.13
CA THR A 41 -6.63 -0.98 -1.17
C THR A 41 -5.93 -1.49 -2.41
N VAL A 42 -5.28 -0.60 -3.15
CA VAL A 42 -4.47 -0.98 -4.31
C VAL A 42 -3.06 -1.28 -3.83
N GLU A 43 -2.56 -2.47 -4.16
CA GLU A 43 -1.21 -2.92 -3.86
C GLU A 43 -0.40 -3.06 -5.15
N LEU A 44 0.89 -2.75 -5.09
CA LEU A 44 1.83 -2.90 -6.20
C LEU A 44 2.82 -4.02 -5.86
N ALA A 45 2.78 -5.09 -6.65
CA ALA A 45 3.75 -6.19 -6.53
C ALA A 45 4.91 -5.96 -7.50
N LEU A 46 6.11 -5.82 -6.96
CA LEU A 46 7.34 -5.60 -7.73
C LEU A 46 8.26 -6.80 -7.54
N ARG A 47 8.70 -7.41 -8.65
CA ARG A 47 9.74 -8.43 -8.63
C ARG A 47 11.10 -7.74 -8.71
N LEU A 48 11.78 -7.65 -7.59
CA LEU A 48 13.14 -7.13 -7.52
C LEU A 48 14.15 -8.25 -7.84
N GLY A 49 15.26 -7.90 -8.48
CA GLY A 49 16.36 -8.82 -8.82
C GLY A 49 17.37 -9.03 -7.69
N VAL A 50 16.98 -8.76 -6.44
CA VAL A 50 17.86 -8.83 -5.26
C VAL A 50 17.85 -10.23 -4.66
N ASP A 51 19.01 -10.67 -4.14
CA ASP A 51 19.11 -11.89 -3.35
C ASP A 51 18.94 -11.58 -1.85
N PRO A 52 17.81 -11.97 -1.22
CA PRO A 52 17.55 -11.67 0.18
C PRO A 52 18.49 -12.38 1.16
N LYS A 53 19.30 -13.34 0.71
CA LYS A 53 20.32 -13.99 1.55
C LYS A 53 21.51 -13.08 1.82
N HIS A 54 21.73 -12.08 0.97
CA HIS A 54 22.79 -11.10 1.07
C HIS A 54 22.23 -9.83 1.72
N ALA A 55 22.71 -9.49 2.93
CA ALA A 55 22.14 -8.41 3.74
C ALA A 55 22.25 -7.03 3.08
N ASP A 56 23.26 -6.82 2.24
CA ASP A 56 23.51 -5.62 1.43
C ASP A 56 22.50 -5.41 0.30
N GLN A 57 21.83 -6.48 -0.14
CA GLN A 57 20.80 -6.42 -1.19
C GLN A 57 19.38 -6.31 -0.62
N MET A 58 19.22 -6.28 0.70
CA MET A 58 17.92 -6.14 1.34
C MET A 58 17.41 -4.69 1.20
N VAL A 59 16.32 -4.51 0.46
CA VAL A 59 15.67 -3.20 0.31
C VAL A 59 14.62 -3.01 1.40
N ARG A 60 14.91 -2.13 2.35
CA ARG A 60 13.94 -1.67 3.35
C ARG A 60 13.97 -0.14 3.41
N GLY A 61 12.89 0.48 2.97
CA GLY A 61 12.75 1.93 2.96
C GLY A 61 11.34 2.36 3.34
N THR A 62 11.21 3.65 3.67
CA THR A 62 9.92 4.31 3.85
C THR A 62 9.79 5.38 2.76
N VAL A 63 8.58 5.56 2.25
CA VAL A 63 8.29 6.60 1.27
C VAL A 63 7.06 7.37 1.70
N VAL A 64 7.11 8.70 1.56
CA VAL A 64 5.95 9.56 1.75
C VAL A 64 5.26 9.68 0.39
N LEU A 65 4.02 9.21 0.31
CA LEU A 65 3.24 9.33 -0.93
C LEU A 65 2.79 10.79 -1.12
N PRO A 66 2.90 11.34 -2.35
CA PRO A 66 2.56 12.74 -2.63
C PRO A 66 1.07 13.06 -2.39
N HIS A 67 0.20 12.06 -2.51
CA HIS A 67 -1.25 12.19 -2.24
C HIS A 67 -1.66 11.64 -0.86
N GLY A 68 -0.69 11.39 0.03
CA GLY A 68 -0.94 10.77 1.33
C GLY A 68 -1.34 9.29 1.24
N LEU A 69 -1.71 8.70 2.38
CA LEU A 69 -2.12 7.29 2.46
C LEU A 69 -3.63 7.07 2.25
N GLY A 70 -4.40 8.12 1.98
CA GLY A 70 -5.87 8.04 1.88
C GLY A 70 -6.59 7.59 3.17
N ARG A 71 -5.87 7.53 4.29
CA ARG A 71 -6.40 7.20 5.62
C ARG A 71 -5.86 8.18 6.65
N SER A 72 -6.70 8.59 7.59
CA SER A 72 -6.27 9.39 8.73
C SER A 72 -5.32 8.58 9.59
N LYS A 73 -4.05 9.01 9.65
CA LYS A 73 -3.06 8.46 10.57
C LYS A 73 -3.37 9.01 11.96
N ARG A 74 -3.30 8.15 12.97
CA ARG A 74 -3.19 8.58 14.37
C ARG A 74 -1.79 8.27 14.86
N VAL A 75 -1.07 9.28 15.31
CA VAL A 75 0.31 9.18 15.77
C VAL A 75 0.35 9.35 17.28
N LEU A 76 0.80 8.30 17.97
CA LEU A 76 1.10 8.35 19.40
C LEU A 76 2.62 8.41 19.57
N ALA A 77 3.11 9.46 20.20
CA ALA A 77 4.51 9.65 20.51
C ALA A 77 4.78 9.27 21.97
N ILE A 78 5.70 8.34 22.21
CA ILE A 78 6.17 7.99 23.56
C ILE A 78 7.55 8.59 23.73
N ALA A 79 7.69 9.57 24.61
CA ALA A 79 8.94 10.28 24.84
C ALA A 79 9.08 10.70 26.31
N GLY A 80 10.31 10.80 26.82
CA GLY A 80 10.54 11.29 28.19
C GLY A 80 10.75 12.81 28.23
N GLY A 81 10.20 13.47 29.26
CA GLY A 81 10.54 14.85 29.61
C GLY A 81 10.25 15.87 28.51
N GLU A 82 11.24 16.68 28.13
CA GLU A 82 11.07 17.79 27.17
C GLU A 82 10.66 17.34 25.76
N LYS A 83 11.05 16.13 25.37
CA LYS A 83 10.65 15.55 24.07
C LYS A 83 9.15 15.28 23.95
N GLN A 84 8.42 15.23 25.06
CA GLN A 84 6.95 15.20 25.02
C GLN A 84 6.37 16.52 24.51
N LYS A 85 6.96 17.66 24.89
CA LYS A 85 6.50 18.97 24.43
C LYS A 85 6.80 19.15 22.94
N GLU A 86 8.00 18.79 22.51
CA GLU A 86 8.39 18.81 21.10
C GLU A 86 7.48 17.90 20.25
N ALA A 87 7.14 16.70 20.73
CA ALA A 87 6.24 15.80 20.02
C ALA A 87 4.80 16.36 19.92
N ARG A 88 4.34 17.06 20.95
CA ARG A 88 3.03 17.73 20.94
C ARG A 88 3.00 18.91 19.97
N GLU A 89 4.06 19.70 19.94
CA GLU A 89 4.22 20.83 19.01
C GLU A 89 4.36 20.37 17.55
N ALA A 90 5.01 19.21 17.33
CA ALA A 90 5.13 18.59 16.01
C ALA A 90 3.83 17.96 15.48
N GLY A 91 2.75 17.94 16.28
CA GLY A 91 1.43 17.49 15.85
C GLY A 91 1.14 16.00 16.09
N ALA A 92 1.73 15.38 17.11
CA ALA A 92 1.30 14.05 17.56
C ALA A 92 -0.11 14.12 18.19
N ASP A 93 -0.98 13.16 17.86
CA ASP A 93 -2.35 13.10 18.38
C ASP A 93 -2.39 12.74 19.88
N VAL A 94 -1.43 11.94 20.33
CA VAL A 94 -1.29 11.53 21.73
C VAL A 94 0.19 11.52 22.11
N VAL A 95 0.52 12.03 23.29
CA VAL A 95 1.88 12.00 23.84
C VAL A 95 1.86 11.34 25.21
N GLY A 96 2.83 10.45 25.47
CA GLY A 96 3.01 9.73 26.75
C GLY A 96 4.47 9.58 27.13
#